data_AF-A0A346YPT7-F1
#
_entry.id   AF-A0A346YPT7-F1
#
_cell.length_a   1.000
_cell.length_b   1.000
_cell.length_c   1.000
_cell.angle_alpha   90.00
_cell.angle_beta   90.00
_cell.angle_gamma   90.00
#
_symmetry.space_group_name_H-M   'P 1'
#
loop_
_entity.id
_entity.type
_entity.pdbx_description
1 polymer ?
#
loop_
_entity_poly.entity_id
_entity_poly.type
_entity_poly.pdbx_seq_one_letter_code
_entity_poly.pdbx_strand_id
1 'polypeptide(L)' 'MTELIPEEIETLRMVAGQVPRRTGVVQMICLMQLTAFGFCTPEEPPRLTPLGVEQLEASTGTVDFLSRRQS' A
#
# COMPACT_ATOMS: atom_id res chain seq x y z
N MET A 1 7.67 0.89 -14.00
CA MET A 1 7.32 0.84 -12.57
C MET A 1 7.28 2.27 -12.08
N THR A 2 6.23 2.68 -11.38
CA THR A 2 6.16 4.02 -10.79
C THR A 2 7.13 4.05 -9.61
N GLU A 3 8.05 5.01 -9.58
CA GLU A 3 8.90 5.22 -8.41
C GLU A 3 8.07 5.90 -7.32
N LEU A 4 7.71 5.12 -6.29
CA LEU A 4 6.99 5.63 -5.13
C LEU A 4 7.94 6.35 -4.18
N ILE A 5 7.48 7.46 -3.61
CA ILE A 5 8.23 8.14 -2.54
C ILE A 5 8.10 7.38 -1.21
N PRO A 6 9.00 7.61 -0.24
CA PRO A 6 8.97 6.90 1.04
C PRO A 6 7.62 7.01 1.78
N GLU A 7 6.94 8.15 1.69
CA GLU A 7 5.63 8.37 2.32
C GLU A 7 4.50 7.55 1.66
N GLU A 8 4.56 7.34 0.35
CA GLU A 8 3.63 6.48 -0.38
C GLU A 8 3.85 5.01 0.00
N ILE A 9 5.12 4.58 0.11
CA ILE A 9 5.47 3.24 0.58
C ILE A 9 4.99 3.04 2.02
N GLU A 10 5.22 4.00 2.92
CA GLU A 10 4.70 3.95 4.29
C GLU A 10 3.17 3.85 4.30
N THR A 11 2.49 4.62 3.44
CA THR A 11 1.03 4.58 3.31
C THR A 11 0.55 3.22 2.79
N LEU A 12 1.22 2.61 1.81
CA LEU A 12 0.92 1.25 1.36
C LEU A 12 1.10 0.22 2.48
N ARG A 13 2.18 0.32 3.26
CA ARG A 13 2.42 -0.54 4.44
C ARG A 13 1.32 -0.36 5.50
N MET A 14 0.83 0.86 5.67
CA MET A 14 -0.26 1.16 6.59
C MET A 14 -1.58 0.54 6.11
N VAL A 15 -1.90 0.65 4.82
CA VAL A 15 -3.09 0.02 4.21
C VAL A 15 -2.99 -1.50 4.27
N ALA A 16 -1.79 -2.07 4.09
CA ALA A 16 -1.48 -3.48 4.27
C ALA A 16 -1.58 -3.97 5.73
N GLY A 17 -1.74 -3.05 6.70
CA GLY A 17 -1.74 -3.38 8.12
C GLY A 17 -0.38 -3.77 8.70
N GLN A 18 0.73 -3.49 7.99
CA GLN A 18 2.09 -3.74 8.47
C GLN A 18 2.56 -2.69 9.49
N VAL A 19 1.98 -1.48 9.45
CA VAL A 19 2.25 -0.39 10.40
C VAL A 19 0.95 0.21 10.92
N PRO A 20 0.95 0.86 12.10
CA PRO A 20 -0.25 1.47 12.67
C PRO A 20 -0.86 2.52 11.75
N ARG A 21 -2.20 2.61 11.74
CA ARG A 21 -2.90 3.67 10.99
C ARG A 21 -2.56 5.04 11.56
N ARG A 22 -2.00 5.90 10.71
CA ARG A 22 -1.78 7.32 10.97
C ARG A 22 -2.60 8.13 9.97
N THR A 23 -3.52 8.93 10.49
CA THR A 23 -4.36 9.85 9.69
C THR A 23 -3.77 11.25 9.71
N GLY A 24 -2.59 11.41 9.10
CA GLY A 24 -2.01 12.72 8.85
C GLY A 24 -2.40 13.24 7.46
N VAL A 25 -2.23 14.55 7.26
CA VAL A 25 -2.49 15.20 5.95
C VAL A 25 -1.65 14.56 4.84
N VAL A 26 -0.39 14.23 5.14
CA VAL A 26 0.52 13.54 4.21
C VAL A 26 -0.03 12.18 3.80
N GLN A 27 -0.41 11.33 4.77
CA GLN A 27 -0.95 10.00 4.49
C GLN A 27 -2.26 10.06 3.69
N MET A 28 -3.09 11.09 3.93
CA MET A 28 -4.33 11.26 3.16
C MET A 28 -4.05 11.65 1.72
N ILE A 29 -3.05 12.52 1.47
CA ILE A 29 -2.59 12.87 0.12
C ILE A 29 -2.01 11.64 -0.59
N CYS A 30 -1.10 10.91 0.07
CA CYS A 30 -0.53 9.68 -0.47
C CYS A 30 -1.61 8.65 -0.77
N LEU A 31 -2.61 8.48 0.10
CA LEU A 31 -3.70 7.52 -0.14
C LEU A 31 -4.54 7.90 -1.37
N MET A 32 -4.85 9.19 -1.56
CA MET A 32 -5.55 9.65 -2.76
C MET A 32 -4.73 9.38 -4.04
N GLN A 33 -3.41 9.64 -4.00
CA GLN A 33 -2.52 9.36 -5.12
C GLN A 33 -2.43 7.87 -5.42
N LEU A 34 -2.20 7.03 -4.41
CA LEU A 34 -2.16 5.57 -4.54
C LEU A 34 -3.47 5.00 -5.07
N THR A 35 -4.61 5.57 -4.68
CA THR A 35 -5.93 5.21 -5.22
C THR A 35 -6.05 5.62 -6.69
N ALA A 36 -5.60 6.81 -7.06
CA ALA A 36 -5.59 7.28 -8.45
C ALA A 36 -4.67 6.44 -9.35
N PHE A 37 -3.56 5.93 -8.82
CA PHE A 37 -2.67 4.99 -9.49
C PHE A 37 -3.23 3.55 -9.55
N GLY A 38 -4.33 3.28 -8.86
CA GLY A 38 -4.95 1.96 -8.81
C GLY A 38 -4.27 0.97 -7.87
N PHE A 39 -3.40 1.42 -6.96
CA PHE A 39 -2.78 0.59 -5.93
C PHE A 39 -3.70 0.33 -4.73
N CYS A 40 -4.63 1.26 -4.45
CA CYS A 40 -5.61 1.15 -3.39
C CYS A 40 -7.04 1.19 -3.94
N THR A 41 -7.97 0.52 -3.27
CA THR A 41 -9.40 0.67 -3.52
C THR A 41 -9.90 2.01 -3.00
N PRO A 42 -10.84 2.69 -3.70
CA PRO A 42 -11.44 3.93 -3.24
C PRO A 42 -12.42 3.75 -2.07
N GLU A 43 -12.75 2.51 -1.71
CA GLU A 43 -13.65 2.17 -0.62
C GLU A 43 -13.06 2.50 0.76
N GLU A 44 -13.91 2.80 1.74
CA GLU A 44 -13.52 2.97 3.14
C GLU A 44 -13.93 1.73 3.97
N PRO A 45 -12.98 1.03 4.63
CA PRO A 45 -11.55 1.30 4.68
C PRO A 45 -10.83 0.91 3.37
N PRO A 46 -9.79 1.68 2.97
CA PRO A 46 -9.01 1.38 1.77
C PRO A 46 -8.32 0.03 1.92
N ARG A 47 -8.24 -0.71 0.80
CA ARG A 47 -7.56 -2.00 0.69
C ARG A 47 -6.56 -1.95 -0.46
N LEU A 48 -5.51 -2.76 -0.39
CA LEU A 48 -4.60 -2.91 -1.51
C LEU A 48 -5.27 -3.68 -2.65
N THR A 49 -5.07 -3.20 -3.87
CA THR A 49 -5.34 -3.97 -5.09
C THR A 49 -4.18 -4.95 -5.34
N PRO A 50 -4.34 -5.94 -6.24
CA PRO A 50 -3.22 -6.81 -6.62
C PRO A 50 -2.00 -6.02 -7.09
N LEU A 51 -2.22 -4.96 -7.88
CA LEU A 51 -1.16 -4.06 -8.33
C LEU A 51 -0.47 -3.34 -7.16
N GLY A 52 -1.24 -2.90 -6.16
CA GLY A 52 -0.68 -2.29 -4.95
C GLY A 52 0.15 -3.24 -4.11
N VAL A 53 -0.22 -4.53 -4.08
CA VAL A 53 0.57 -5.58 -3.44
C VAL A 53 1.89 -5.79 -4.18
N GLU A 54 1.85 -5.98 -5.50
CA GLU A 54 3.05 -6.15 -6.34
C GLU A 54 4.01 -4.95 -6.22
N GLN A 55 3.46 -3.74 -6.23
CA GLN A 55 4.24 -2.52 -6.08
C GLN A 55 4.86 -2.41 -4.66
N LEU A 56 4.09 -2.75 -3.62
CA LEU A 56 4.61 -2.79 -2.26
C LEU A 56 5.73 -3.82 -2.11
N GLU A 57 5.59 -4.99 -2.72
CA GLU A 57 6.62 -6.03 -2.79
C GLU A 57 7.89 -5.52 -3.48
N ALA A 58 7.74 -4.90 -4.65
CA ALA A 58 8.86 -4.33 -5.40
C ALA A 58 9.60 -3.23 -4.60
N SER A 59 8.87 -2.42 -3.84
CA SER A 59 9.43 -1.29 -3.09
C SER A 59 10.02 -1.68 -1.73
N THR A 60 9.52 -2.73 -1.07
CA THR A 60 9.96 -3.13 0.28
C THR A 60 10.82 -4.38 0.30
N GLY A 61 10.80 -5.18 -0.78
CA GLY A 61 11.43 -6.50 -0.82
C GLY A 61 10.90 -7.48 0.22
N THR A 62 9.79 -7.15 0.91
CA THR A 62 9.31 -7.84 2.11
C THR A 62 7.80 -7.97 2.12
N VAL A 63 7.24 -8.67 1.15
CA VAL A 63 5.95 -9.30 1.41
C VAL A 63 5.93 -10.77 1.03
N ASP A 64 6.06 -11.58 2.07
CA ASP A 64 5.79 -13.00 2.03
C ASP A 64 4.26 -13.24 2.02
N PHE A 65 3.54 -12.66 1.05
CA PHE A 65 2.11 -12.96 0.86
C PHE A 65 1.93 -14.38 0.28
N LEU A 66 2.94 -14.90 -0.43
CA LEU A 66 2.94 -16.24 -1.00
C LEU A 66 3.14 -17.36 0.05
N SER A 67 3.80 -17.15 1.20
CA SER A 67 3.83 -18.19 2.25
C SER A 67 2.50 -18.40 2.95
N ARG A 68 1.53 -17.48 2.86
CA ARG A 68 0.22 -17.64 3.51
C ARG A 68 -0.88 -18.25 2.64
N ARG A 69 -0.62 -18.54 1.35
CA ARG A 69 -1.55 -19.28 0.48
C ARG A 69 -1.20 -20.77 0.34
N GLN A 70 -0.18 -21.26 1.05
CA GLN A 70 0.17 -22.68 1.16
C GLN A 70 0.12 -23.14 2.63
N SER A 71 -1.07 -23.20 3.23
CA SER A 71 -1.39 -24.07 4.36
C SER A 71 -2.88 -24.38 4.36
#